data_AF-A0A4Z0WG02-F1
#
_entry.id   AF-A0A4Z0WG02-F1
#
_cell.length_a   1.000
_cell.length_b   1.000
_cell.length_c   1.000
_cell.angle_alpha   90.00
_cell.angle_beta   90.00
_cell.angle_gamma   90.00
#
_symmetry.space_group_name_H-M   'P 1'
#
loop_
_entity.id
_entity.type
_entity.pdbx_description
1 polymer ?
#
loop_
_entity_poly.entity_id
_entity_poly.type
_entity_poly.pdbx_seq_one_letter_code
_entity_poly.pdbx_strand_id
1 'polypeptide(L)'
;MHDELQTLDLFESVPSLDVPTFFFTGRHDHHVDAGVAADYFQALDAPTKRIVWFEESAHNIPFEQPDLFHTLVLELLDSGAF
;
A
#
# COMPACT_ATOMS: atom_id res chain seq x y z
N MET A 1 -5.52 -21.72 -7.72
CA MET A 1 -4.51 -20.80 -7.12
C MET A 1 -3.36 -21.67 -6.67
N HIS A 2 -2.11 -21.25 -6.88
CA HIS A 2 -0.92 -22.01 -6.48
C HIS A 2 -0.92 -22.18 -4.95
N ASP A 3 -0.61 -23.37 -4.43
CA ASP A 3 -0.72 -23.70 -2.99
C ASP A 3 0.15 -22.77 -2.12
N GLU A 4 1.26 -22.29 -2.67
CA GLU A 4 2.22 -21.37 -2.07
C GLU A 4 1.60 -20.03 -1.68
N LEU A 5 0.56 -19.58 -2.40
CA LEU A 5 -0.15 -18.33 -2.07
C LEU A 5 -1.23 -18.55 -1.01
N GLN A 6 -1.68 -19.79 -0.76
CA GLN A 6 -2.71 -20.07 0.23
C GLN A 6 -2.19 -19.98 1.66
N THR A 7 -0.89 -20.22 1.85
CA THR A 7 -0.26 -20.24 3.18
C THR A 7 0.65 -19.04 3.44
N LEU A 8 0.74 -18.10 2.50
CA LEU A 8 1.60 -16.93 2.63
C LEU A 8 0.96 -15.91 3.57
N ASP A 9 1.59 -15.68 4.71
CA ASP A 9 1.26 -14.60 5.63
C ASP A 9 2.40 -13.57 5.63
N LEU A 10 2.11 -12.35 5.17
CA LEU A 10 3.12 -11.28 5.13
C LEU A 10 3.44 -10.72 6.52
N PHE A 11 2.54 -10.83 7.50
CA PHE A 11 2.83 -10.43 8.88
C PHE A 11 3.98 -11.25 9.48
N GLU A 12 4.09 -12.52 9.10
CA GLU A 12 5.16 -13.42 9.55
C GLU A 12 6.36 -13.42 8.60
N SER A 13 6.12 -13.47 7.29
CA SER A 13 7.17 -13.66 6.28
C SER A 13 7.90 -12.38 5.90
N VAL A 14 7.26 -11.22 6.04
CA VAL A 14 7.83 -9.90 5.72
C VAL A 14 7.51 -8.91 6.86
N PRO A 15 8.07 -9.12 8.06
CA PRO A 15 7.81 -8.22 9.19
C PRO A 15 8.54 -6.87 9.04
N SER A 16 9.56 -6.80 8.19
CA SER A 16 10.37 -5.60 7.99
C SER A 16 10.84 -5.44 6.54
N LEU A 17 11.06 -4.19 6.12
CA LEU A 17 11.66 -3.82 4.84
C LEU A 17 12.75 -2.77 5.07
N ASP A 18 13.91 -2.94 4.42
CA ASP A 18 15.02 -1.97 4.48
C ASP A 18 14.84 -0.78 3.53
N VAL A 19 13.65 -0.66 2.92
CA VAL A 19 13.33 0.35 1.90
C VAL A 19 12.13 1.19 2.31
N PRO A 20 12.07 2.46 1.85
CA PRO A 20 10.89 3.30 2.00
C PRO A 20 9.67 2.61 1.40
N THR A 21 8.57 2.59 2.15
CA THR A 21 7.39 1.81 1.78
C THR A 21 6.13 2.66 1.82
N PHE A 22 5.40 2.67 0.71
CA PHE A 22 4.20 3.51 0.54
C PHE A 22 3.02 2.65 0.11
N PHE A 23 1.91 2.79 0.81
CA PHE A 23 0.68 2.05 0.52
C PHE A 23 -0.37 3.02 -0.01
N PHE A 24 -0.98 2.66 -1.13
CA PHE A 24 -2.14 3.34 -1.70
C PHE A 24 -3.35 2.44 -1.58
N THR A 25 -4.41 2.91 -0.92
CA THR A 25 -5.63 2.12 -0.69
C THR A 25 -6.87 2.95 -0.96
N GLY A 26 -7.84 2.35 -1.65
CA GLY A 26 -9.12 2.96 -1.97
C GLY A 26 -10.14 2.70 -0.86
N ARG A 27 -10.90 3.73 -0.46
CA ARG A 27 -11.94 3.60 0.58
C ARG A 27 -13.07 2.65 0.18
N HIS A 28 -13.26 2.44 -1.12
CA HIS A 28 -14.31 1.60 -1.69
C HIS A 28 -13.78 0.29 -2.30
N ASP A 29 -12.54 -0.10 -1.99
CA ASP A 29 -12.01 -1.38 -2.45
C ASP A 29 -12.70 -2.54 -1.71
N HIS A 30 -13.42 -3.36 -2.47
CA HIS A 30 -14.07 -4.58 -2.00
C HIS A 30 -13.38 -5.86 -2.51
N HIS A 31 -12.35 -5.73 -3.35
CA HIS A 31 -11.51 -6.85 -3.78
C HIS A 31 -10.46 -7.19 -2.73
N VAL A 32 -9.90 -6.17 -2.08
CA VAL A 32 -8.95 -6.30 -0.99
C VAL A 32 -9.48 -5.55 0.22
N ASP A 33 -9.51 -6.20 1.37
CA ASP A 33 -9.89 -5.55 2.62
C ASP A 33 -8.84 -4.51 3.00
N ALA A 34 -9.22 -3.24 2.91
CA ALA A 34 -8.33 -2.13 3.21
C ALA A 34 -7.93 -2.07 4.70
N GLY A 35 -8.74 -2.66 5.59
CA GLY A 35 -8.40 -2.82 7.00
C GLY A 35 -7.23 -3.78 7.19
N VAL A 36 -7.24 -4.93 6.52
CA VAL A 36 -6.10 -5.89 6.55
C VAL A 36 -4.81 -5.25 6.03
N ALA A 37 -4.89 -4.47 4.95
CA ALA A 37 -3.74 -3.73 4.43
C ALA A 37 -3.22 -2.67 5.43
N ALA A 38 -4.12 -1.98 6.14
CA ALA A 38 -3.77 -1.00 7.16
C ALA A 38 -3.15 -1.66 8.42
N ASP A 39 -3.68 -2.80 8.84
CA ASP A 39 -3.15 -3.57 9.97
C ASP A 39 -1.74 -4.07 9.67
N TYR A 40 -1.51 -4.60 8.46
CA TYR A 40 -0.17 -5.01 8.02
C TYR A 40 0.78 -3.81 7.93
N PHE A 41 0.34 -2.69 7.34
CA PHE A 41 1.11 -1.46 7.31
C PHE A 41 1.51 -0.98 8.71
N GLN A 42 0.62 -1.09 9.69
CA GLN A 42 0.92 -0.72 11.07
C GLN A 42 2.00 -1.64 11.67
N ALA A 43 1.91 -2.95 11.45
CA ALA A 43 2.85 -3.95 11.96
C ALA A 43 4.24 -3.91 11.28
N LEU A 44 4.28 -3.59 9.99
CA LEU A 44 5.50 -3.63 9.16
C LEU A 44 6.55 -2.61 9.62
N ASP A 45 7.77 -3.05 9.92
CA ASP A 45 8.89 -2.15 10.18
C ASP A 45 9.54 -1.67 8.86
N ALA A 46 9.81 -0.37 8.75
CA ALA A 46 10.44 0.21 7.57
C ALA A 46 11.06 1.58 7.91
N PRO A 47 12.18 1.96 7.26
CA PRO A 47 12.90 3.20 7.57
C PRO A 47 12.03 4.45 7.41
N THR A 48 11.17 4.45 6.39
CA THR A 48 10.12 5.45 6.17
C THR A 48 8.89 4.71 5.65
N LYS A 49 7.72 4.92 6.27
CA LYS A 49 6.46 4.36 5.77
C LYS A 49 5.31 5.35 5.81
N ARG A 50 4.47 5.34 4.78
CA ARG A 50 3.23 6.13 4.73
C ARG A 50 2.12 5.38 4.00
N ILE A 51 0.92 5.43 4.57
CA ILE A 51 -0.31 4.97 3.92
C ILE A 51 -1.10 6.19 3.45
N VAL A 52 -1.64 6.12 2.25
CA VAL A 52 -2.48 7.16 1.67
C VAL A 52 -3.82 6.55 1.24
N TRP A 53 -4.88 7.19 1.73
CA TRP A 53 -6.26 6.81 1.46
C TRP A 53 -6.81 7.62 0.30
N PHE A 54 -7.28 6.94 -0.72
CA PHE A 54 -8.04 7.52 -1.82
C PHE A 54 -9.52 7.38 -1.47
N GLU A 55 -10.07 8.45 -0.89
CA GLU A 55 -11.43 8.45 -0.33
C GLU A 55 -12.51 8.25 -1.40
N GLU A 56 -12.21 8.52 -2.67
CA GLU A 56 -13.15 8.41 -3.80
C GLU A 56 -12.74 7.32 -4.81
N SER A 57 -11.87 6.38 -4.41
CA SER A 57 -11.43 5.25 -5.25
C SER A 57 -11.74 3.89 -4.64
N ALA A 58 -11.87 2.89 -5.51
CA ALA A 58 -11.86 1.47 -5.20
C ALA A 58 -10.48 0.86 -5.54
N HIS A 59 -10.48 -0.30 -6.20
CA HIS A 59 -9.29 -1.13 -6.41
C HIS A 59 -8.30 -0.56 -7.43
N ASN A 60 -8.77 0.18 -8.43
CA ASN A 60 -7.99 0.59 -9.59
C ASN A 60 -7.56 2.05 -9.48
N ILE A 61 -7.00 2.44 -8.33
CA ILE A 61 -6.60 3.81 -7.98
C ILE A 61 -5.91 4.58 -9.13
N PRO A 62 -4.90 4.02 -9.84
CA PRO A 62 -4.23 4.76 -10.91
C PRO A 62 -5.12 5.11 -12.11
N PHE A 63 -6.27 4.44 -12.26
CA PHE A 63 -7.25 4.67 -13.32
C PHE A 63 -8.45 5.48 -12.85
N GLU A 64 -8.80 5.39 -11.57
CA GLU A 64 -9.93 6.09 -10.96
C GLU A 64 -9.59 7.55 -10.63
N GLN A 65 -8.39 7.79 -10.09
CA GLN A 65 -7.88 9.12 -9.76
C GLN A 65 -6.45 9.33 -10.30
N PRO A 66 -6.24 9.29 -11.62
CA PRO A 66 -4.92 9.27 -12.25
C PRO A 66 -4.05 10.49 -11.91
N ASP A 67 -4.64 11.69 -11.92
CA ASP A 67 -3.91 12.93 -11.65
C ASP A 67 -3.42 12.98 -10.20
N LEU A 68 -4.29 12.64 -9.24
CA LEU A 68 -3.94 12.59 -7.82
C LEU A 68 -2.88 11.53 -7.54
N PHE A 69 -3.04 10.33 -8.11
CA PHE A 69 -2.05 9.26 -8.00
C PHE A 69 -0.69 9.70 -8.53
N HIS A 70 -0.66 10.30 -9.72
CA HIS A 70 0.57 10.79 -10.32
C HIS A 70 1.24 11.88 -9.46
N THR A 71 0.48 12.88 -9.00
CA THR A 71 1.02 13.93 -8.12
C THR A 71 1.64 13.34 -6.86
N LEU A 72 0.95 12.42 -6.18
CA LEU A 72 1.45 11.80 -4.96
C LEU A 72 2.72 10.98 -5.22
N VAL A 73 2.79 10.23 -6.33
CA VAL A 73 4.01 9.49 -6.69
C VAL A 73 5.19 10.44 -6.89
N LEU A 74 5.01 11.57 -7.59
CA LEU A 74 6.06 12.56 -7.77
C LEU A 74 6.50 13.19 -6.44
N GLU A 75 5.56 13.59 -5.60
CA GLU A 75 5.87 14.15 -4.26
C GLU A 75 6.70 13.17 -3.41
N LEU A 76 6.37 11.88 -3.48
CA LEU A 76 7.12 10.85 -2.76
C LEU A 76 8.54 10.68 -3.29
N LEU A 77 8.73 10.71 -4.61
CA LEU A 77 10.06 10.64 -5.24
C LEU A 77 10.90 11.88 -4.92
N ASP A 78 10.30 13.07 -4.95
CA ASP A 78 10.98 14.34 -4.68
C ASP A 78 11.31 14.54 -3.20
N SER A 79 10.59 13.89 -2.29
CA SER A 79 10.81 13.98 -0.85
C SER A 79 12.17 13.43 -0.37
N GLY A 80 12.97 12.86 -1.28
CA GLY A 80 14.26 12.25 -0.93
C GLY A 80 14.08 11.02 -0.06
N ALA A 81 12.94 10.32 -0.19
CA ALA A 81 12.71 9.07 0.51
C ALA A 81 13.76 8.01 0.15
N PHE A 82 14.51 8.16 -0.93
CA PHE A 82 15.56 7.25 -1.41
C PHE A 82 16.97 7.83 -1.23
#